data_AF-A0A0A1WMV1-F1
#
_entry.id   AF-A0A0A1WMV1-F1
#
_cell.length_a   1.000
_cell.length_b   1.000
_cell.length_c   1.000
_cell.angle_alpha   90.00
_cell.angle_beta   90.00
_cell.angle_gamma   90.00
#
_symmetry.space_group_name_H-M   'P 1'
#
loop_
_entity.id
_entity.type
_entity.pdbx_description
1 polymer ?
#
loop_
_entity_poly.entity_id
_entity_poly.type
_entity_poly.pdbx_seq_one_letter_code
_entity_poly.pdbx_strand_id
1 'polypeptide(L)'
;MTDTVISTPSPNGKTTSILTLNNCSSSTYLTSKTQLGDEYNPGDHRDQVKGQSSVGAFVHLLKGSLGFGILSMPMAFYNGGLLFSMIATLIVGFLCTHCVHILVKTSQEICRNNRVPALSFAETTEKVFESGPKCLRSWSVFAKRFVDGGLMATYFAAACVYMVFIATSFHDVINYDTGLK
;
A
#
# COMPACT_ATOMS: atom_id res chain seq x y z
N MET A 1 -62.02 16.02 9.42
CA MET A 1 -63.14 15.99 8.44
C MET A 1 -62.48 16.06 7.07
N THR A 2 -62.29 14.90 6.44
CA THR A 2 -62.99 14.44 5.20
C THR A 2 -62.40 15.09 3.94
N ASP A 3 -62.04 14.43 2.84
CA ASP A 3 -61.94 13.01 2.48
C ASP A 3 -61.23 12.94 1.11
N THR A 4 -60.39 11.92 0.95
CA THR A 4 -60.29 10.98 -0.19
C THR A 4 -60.37 11.49 -1.64
N VAL A 5 -59.30 11.25 -2.43
CA VAL A 5 -59.37 10.54 -3.73
C VAL A 5 -58.12 9.65 -3.90
N ILE A 6 -58.33 8.35 -4.09
CA ILE A 6 -57.35 7.31 -4.42
C ILE A 6 -57.35 7.09 -5.94
N SER A 7 -56.17 7.04 -6.58
CA SER A 7 -55.76 5.96 -7.49
C SER A 7 -54.28 6.09 -7.90
N THR A 8 -53.53 5.00 -7.66
CA THR A 8 -52.12 4.72 -8.02
C THR A 8 -51.91 4.50 -9.53
N PRO A 9 -50.70 4.68 -10.12
CA PRO A 9 -49.66 3.63 -10.07
C PRO A 9 -48.19 4.11 -9.92
N SER A 10 -47.35 3.11 -9.63
CA SER A 10 -45.92 3.04 -9.26
C SER A 10 -44.90 3.81 -10.14
N PRO A 11 -43.70 4.18 -9.61
CA PRO A 11 -42.87 5.32 -10.02
C PRO A 11 -41.87 4.98 -11.14
N ASN A 12 -41.72 5.83 -12.18
CA ASN A 12 -40.89 7.06 -12.26
C ASN A 12 -39.39 6.70 -12.43
N GLY A 13 -38.66 7.04 -13.49
CA GLY A 13 -38.74 8.19 -14.38
C GLY A 13 -37.44 9.00 -14.23
N LYS A 14 -36.98 9.54 -15.35
CA LYS A 14 -35.67 10.14 -15.59
C LYS A 14 -35.51 11.48 -14.84
N THR A 15 -34.27 11.93 -14.63
CA THR A 15 -33.70 13.24 -15.08
C THR A 15 -32.73 13.86 -14.05
N THR A 16 -31.60 14.33 -14.59
CA THR A 16 -30.81 15.52 -14.20
C THR A 16 -29.82 15.45 -13.06
N SER A 17 -28.56 15.58 -13.48
CA SER A 17 -27.38 15.97 -12.73
C SER A 17 -27.61 17.15 -11.79
N ILE A 18 -27.39 16.92 -10.51
CA ILE A 18 -26.82 17.91 -9.59
C ILE A 18 -25.59 17.23 -9.00
N LEU A 19 -24.40 17.58 -9.50
CA LEU A 19 -23.13 17.18 -8.91
C LEU A 19 -22.95 17.98 -7.61
N THR A 20 -23.53 17.49 -6.52
CA THR A 20 -23.23 18.00 -5.18
C THR A 20 -21.85 17.50 -4.77
N LEU A 21 -20.84 18.32 -5.04
CA LEU A 21 -19.48 18.16 -4.55
C LEU A 21 -19.44 18.51 -3.05
N ASN A 22 -19.88 17.61 -2.18
CA ASN A 22 -19.67 17.75 -0.73
C ASN A 22 -19.75 16.42 0.01
N ASN A 23 -18.67 15.63 0.00
CA ASN A 23 -18.29 14.81 1.15
C ASN A 23 -16.83 14.31 1.01
N CYS A 24 -15.87 15.24 1.06
CA CYS A 24 -14.47 14.87 1.30
C CYS A 24 -14.21 14.94 2.81
N SER A 25 -14.83 14.02 3.53
CA SER A 25 -14.48 13.70 4.90
C SER A 25 -14.28 12.19 4.97
N SER A 26 -13.13 11.73 4.50
CA SER A 26 -12.58 10.44 4.91
C SER A 26 -12.13 10.57 6.36
N SER A 27 -13.12 10.69 7.25
CA SER A 27 -12.93 10.41 8.67
C SER A 27 -12.63 8.92 8.75
N THR A 28 -11.40 8.58 9.10
CA THR A 28 -11.02 7.22 9.49
C THR A 28 -11.87 6.85 10.71
N TYR A 29 -12.99 6.17 10.48
CA TYR A 29 -13.86 5.67 11.54
C TYR A 29 -13.14 4.55 12.30
N LEU A 30 -12.62 4.93 13.46
CA LEU A 30 -12.20 4.07 14.54
C LEU A 30 -13.46 3.46 15.18
N THR A 31 -13.88 2.27 14.72
CA THR A 31 -14.94 1.51 15.41
C THR A 31 -14.33 0.70 16.54
N SER A 32 -14.44 1.26 17.74
CA SER A 32 -14.46 0.51 18.99
C SER A 32 -15.72 -0.37 19.03
N LYS A 33 -15.56 -1.69 19.18
CA LYS A 33 -16.60 -2.55 19.75
C LYS A 33 -16.01 -3.73 20.52
N THR A 34 -16.16 -3.67 21.84
CA THR A 34 -16.28 -4.81 22.74
C THR A 34 -17.43 -5.71 22.29
N GLN A 35 -17.20 -7.01 22.08
CA GLN A 35 -18.05 -8.13 22.56
C GLN A 35 -17.37 -9.49 22.27
N LEU A 36 -17.72 -10.45 23.14
CA LEU A 36 -17.13 -11.76 23.42
C LEU A 36 -17.16 -12.79 22.28
N GLY A 37 -16.23 -13.76 22.38
CA GLY A 37 -16.40 -15.13 21.90
C GLY A 37 -16.01 -15.34 20.43
N ASP A 38 -15.39 -16.49 20.17
CA ASP A 38 -14.98 -16.99 18.85
C ASP A 38 -13.82 -16.30 18.10
N GLU A 39 -13.14 -17.14 17.33
CA GLU A 39 -11.85 -16.96 16.68
C GLU A 39 -11.87 -15.81 15.65
N TYR A 40 -11.22 -14.68 15.97
CA TYR A 40 -11.17 -13.50 15.10
C TYR A 40 -10.34 -13.81 13.84
N ASN A 41 -11.03 -14.06 12.73
CA ASN A 41 -10.44 -14.20 11.42
C ASN A 41 -10.54 -12.86 10.68
N PRO A 42 -9.43 -12.10 10.50
CA PRO A 42 -9.46 -10.79 9.81
C PRO A 42 -9.87 -10.88 8.33
N GLY A 43 -10.03 -12.09 7.78
CA GLY A 43 -10.58 -12.34 6.45
C GLY A 43 -12.11 -12.20 6.35
N ASP A 44 -12.84 -12.36 7.46
CA ASP A 44 -14.31 -12.45 7.46
C ASP A 44 -15.01 -11.07 7.49
N HIS A 45 -14.30 -10.02 7.95
CA HIS A 45 -14.78 -8.63 8.01
C HIS A 45 -14.32 -7.77 6.82
N ARG A 46 -13.79 -8.40 5.76
CA ARG A 46 -13.41 -7.71 4.52
C ARG A 46 -14.53 -7.94 3.52
N ASP A 47 -15.43 -6.97 3.33
CA ASP A 47 -16.51 -7.01 2.33
C ASP A 47 -15.99 -7.52 0.98
N GLN A 48 -16.17 -8.82 0.74
CA GLN A 48 -15.47 -9.56 -0.31
C GLN A 48 -16.27 -9.60 -1.61
N VAL A 49 -17.01 -8.53 -1.91
CA VAL A 49 -17.92 -8.50 -3.06
C VAL A 49 -17.13 -8.55 -4.39
N LYS A 50 -15.82 -8.26 -4.38
CA LYS A 50 -14.86 -8.62 -5.45
C LYS A 50 -13.46 -8.88 -4.89
N GLY A 51 -13.24 -10.03 -4.27
CA GLY A 51 -11.88 -10.49 -3.97
C GLY A 51 -11.07 -10.64 -5.27
N GLN A 52 -9.92 -9.97 -5.38
CA GLN A 52 -8.98 -10.22 -6.48
C GLN A 52 -8.51 -11.70 -6.39
N SER A 53 -8.60 -12.44 -7.50
CA SER A 53 -7.99 -13.77 -7.63
C SER A 53 -6.52 -13.72 -7.19
N SER A 54 -5.97 -14.81 -6.65
CA SER A 54 -4.58 -14.86 -6.17
C SER A 54 -3.57 -14.37 -7.23
N VAL A 55 -3.83 -14.67 -8.50
CA VAL A 55 -3.03 -14.16 -9.63
C VAL A 55 -3.28 -12.68 -9.89
N GLY A 56 -4.53 -12.21 -9.77
CA GLY A 56 -4.86 -10.79 -9.89
C GLY A 56 -4.17 -9.95 -8.82
N ALA A 57 -4.23 -10.39 -7.56
CA ALA A 57 -3.52 -9.76 -6.45
C ALA A 57 -2.01 -9.74 -6.69
N PHE A 58 -1.44 -10.85 -7.19
CA PHE A 58 -0.02 -10.91 -7.56
C PHE A 58 0.34 -9.91 -8.66
N VAL A 59 -0.44 -9.83 -9.74
CA VAL A 59 -0.20 -8.87 -10.83
C VAL A 59 -0.34 -7.43 -10.34
N HIS A 60 -1.28 -7.15 -9.42
CA HIS A 60 -1.42 -5.83 -8.83
C HIS A 60 -0.19 -5.45 -7.99
N LEU A 61 0.33 -6.39 -7.20
CA LEU A 61 1.58 -6.20 -6.45
C LEU A 61 2.78 -6.02 -7.39
N LEU A 62 2.87 -6.81 -8.46
CA LEU A 62 3.92 -6.68 -9.47
C LEU A 62 3.88 -5.30 -10.14
N LYS A 63 2.70 -4.84 -10.55
CA LYS A 63 2.52 -3.52 -11.16
C LYS A 63 2.98 -2.40 -10.22
N GLY A 64 2.72 -2.53 -8.92
CA GLY A 64 3.21 -1.57 -7.92
C GLY A 64 4.71 -1.69 -7.62
N SER A 65 5.31 -2.87 -7.79
CA SER A 65 6.70 -3.15 -7.44
C SER A 65 7.69 -2.89 -8.59
N LEU A 66 7.26 -3.07 -9.84
CA LEU A 66 8.08 -2.84 -11.03
C LEU A 66 8.08 -1.33 -11.38
N GLY A 67 8.91 -0.57 -10.68
CA GLY A 67 9.12 0.86 -10.91
C GLY A 67 10.24 1.18 -11.90
N PHE A 68 10.62 2.47 -11.96
CA PHE A 68 11.70 2.96 -12.83
C PHE A 68 13.08 2.35 -12.49
N GLY A 69 13.25 1.74 -11.30
CA GLY A 69 14.52 1.13 -10.89
C GLY A 69 15.05 0.07 -11.85
N ILE A 70 14.17 -0.56 -12.65
CA ILE A 70 14.59 -1.50 -13.69
C ILE A 70 15.38 -0.83 -14.82
N LEU A 71 15.20 0.47 -15.04
CA LEU A 71 15.94 1.25 -16.04
C LEU A 71 17.37 1.59 -15.54
N SER A 72 17.58 1.63 -14.23
CA SER A 72 18.89 1.84 -13.63
C SER A 72 19.70 0.54 -13.49
N MET A 73 19.04 -0.61 -13.56
CA MET A 73 19.67 -1.93 -13.43
C MET A 73 20.77 -2.21 -14.48
N PRO A 74 20.62 -1.84 -15.77
CA PRO A 74 21.65 -2.02 -16.78
C PRO A 74 22.94 -1.24 -16.48
N MET A 75 22.81 0.00 -15.98
CA MET A 75 23.96 0.83 -15.62
C MET A 75 24.72 0.25 -14.42
N ALA A 76 24.00 -0.36 -13.48
CA ALA A 76 24.61 -1.06 -12.34
C ALA A 76 25.46 -2.26 -12.79
N PHE A 77 24.98 -3.02 -13.78
CA PHE A 77 25.72 -4.14 -14.36
C PHE A 77 26.91 -3.70 -15.22
N TYR A 78 26.78 -2.60 -15.94
CA TYR A 78 27.88 -2.04 -16.73
C TYR A 78 29.07 -1.63 -15.85
N ASN A 79 28.81 -0.97 -14.71
CA ASN A 79 29.87 -0.50 -13.82
C ASN A 79 30.35 -1.56 -12.81
N GLY A 80 29.49 -2.50 -12.41
CA GLY A 80 29.82 -3.53 -11.41
C GLY A 80 30.42 -4.82 -11.98
N GLY A 81 30.38 -5.00 -13.30
CA GLY A 81 30.79 -6.24 -13.98
C GLY A 81 29.74 -7.34 -13.88
N LEU A 82 29.49 -8.04 -14.99
CA LEU A 82 28.36 -8.97 -15.12
C LEU A 82 28.39 -10.11 -14.09
N LEU A 83 29.57 -10.70 -13.83
CA LEU A 83 29.69 -11.82 -12.88
C LEU A 83 29.46 -11.37 -11.43
N PHE A 84 30.09 -10.28 -11.01
CA PHE A 84 29.95 -9.75 -9.65
C PHE A 84 28.52 -9.27 -9.37
N SER A 85 27.94 -8.51 -10.29
CA SER A 85 26.58 -8.03 -10.12
C SER A 85 25.54 -9.13 -10.15
N MET A 86 25.70 -10.19 -10.96
CA MET A 86 24.80 -11.35 -10.94
C MET A 86 24.81 -12.04 -9.57
N ILE A 87 26.00 -12.26 -8.99
CA ILE A 87 26.12 -12.87 -7.66
C ILE A 87 25.50 -11.95 -6.59
N ALA A 88 25.78 -10.64 -6.66
CA ALA A 88 25.21 -9.66 -5.73
C ALA A 88 23.68 -9.57 -5.83
N THR A 89 23.11 -9.58 -7.04
CA THR A 89 21.65 -9.56 -7.25
C THR A 89 20.99 -10.82 -6.70
N LEU A 90 21.61 -12.00 -6.83
CA LEU A 90 21.08 -13.23 -6.22
C LEU A 90 21.06 -13.15 -4.69
N ILE A 91 22.13 -12.64 -4.08
CA ILE A 91 22.22 -12.49 -2.61
C ILE A 91 21.18 -11.49 -2.10
N VAL A 92 21.09 -10.31 -2.73
CA VAL A 92 20.11 -9.28 -2.36
C VAL A 92 18.68 -9.74 -2.61
N GLY A 93 18.44 -10.49 -3.68
CA GLY A 93 17.15 -11.11 -3.97
C GLY A 93 16.70 -12.06 -2.85
N PHE A 94 17.57 -12.99 -2.44
CA PHE A 94 17.29 -13.91 -1.34
C PHE A 94 17.03 -13.17 -0.02
N LEU A 95 17.87 -12.17 0.30
CA LEU A 95 17.70 -11.35 1.51
C LEU A 95 16.36 -10.61 1.48
N CYS A 96 16.00 -9.98 0.37
CA CYS A 96 14.74 -9.26 0.21
C CYS A 96 13.53 -10.18 0.39
N THR A 97 13.53 -11.36 -0.25
CA THR A 97 12.47 -12.35 -0.09
C THR A 97 12.35 -12.82 1.37
N HIS A 98 13.48 -13.09 2.03
CA HIS A 98 13.49 -13.49 3.44
C HIS A 98 12.90 -12.39 4.34
N CYS A 99 13.28 -11.13 4.11
CA CYS A 99 12.75 -9.96 4.83
C CYS A 99 11.24 -9.80 4.65
N VAL A 100 10.72 -9.93 3.43
CA VAL A 100 9.26 -9.84 3.17
C VAL A 100 8.53 -11.02 3.81
N HIS A 101 9.09 -12.23 3.74
CA HIS A 101 8.47 -13.41 4.32
C HIS A 101 8.31 -13.31 5.84
N ILE A 102 9.37 -12.91 6.57
CA ILE A 102 9.30 -12.72 8.03
C ILE A 102 8.33 -11.58 8.40
N LEU A 103 8.32 -10.49 7.62
CA LEU A 103 7.43 -9.35 7.83
C LEU A 103 5.96 -9.73 7.65
N VAL A 104 5.63 -10.47 6.58
CA VAL A 104 4.26 -10.91 6.31
C VAL A 104 3.79 -11.86 7.40
N LYS A 105 4.61 -12.83 7.80
CA LYS A 105 4.27 -13.78 8.87
C LYS A 105 3.98 -13.05 10.19
N THR A 106 4.86 -12.11 10.56
CA THR A 106 4.74 -11.35 11.81
C THR A 106 3.53 -10.41 11.79
N SER A 107 3.27 -9.73 10.67
CA SER A 107 2.09 -8.86 10.54
C SER A 107 0.78 -9.64 10.63
N GLN A 108 0.70 -10.84 10.04
CA GLN A 108 -0.45 -11.72 10.16
C GLN A 108 -0.70 -12.18 11.60
N GLU A 109 0.37 -12.56 12.32
CA GLU A 109 0.29 -12.98 13.73
C GLU A 109 -0.19 -11.84 14.65
N ILE A 110 0.33 -10.63 14.45
CA ILE A 110 -0.07 -9.44 15.22
C ILE A 110 -1.50 -9.00 14.88
N CYS A 111 -1.90 -9.02 13.61
CA CYS A 111 -3.28 -8.74 13.20
C CYS A 111 -4.27 -9.71 13.88
N ARG A 112 -3.89 -10.99 14.02
CA ARG A 112 -4.69 -12.00 14.71
C ARG A 112 -4.77 -11.74 16.22
N ASN A 113 -3.65 -11.40 16.85
CA ASN A 113 -3.59 -11.18 18.30
C ASN A 113 -4.29 -9.88 18.73
N ASN A 114 -4.18 -8.82 17.93
CA ASN A 114 -4.67 -7.49 18.28
C ASN A 114 -6.06 -7.17 17.70
N ARG A 115 -6.70 -8.17 17.06
CA ARG A 115 -8.05 -8.12 16.47
C ARG A 115 -8.34 -6.88 15.60
N VAL A 116 -7.41 -6.53 14.72
CA VAL A 116 -7.51 -5.37 13.82
C VAL A 116 -7.35 -5.79 12.36
N PRO A 117 -8.15 -5.23 11.43
CA PRO A 117 -8.22 -5.71 10.04
C PRO A 117 -7.05 -5.24 9.15
N ALA A 118 -6.33 -4.18 9.54
CA ALA A 118 -5.12 -3.71 8.88
C ALA A 118 -4.29 -2.81 9.83
N LEU A 119 -2.97 -2.97 9.84
CA LEU A 119 -2.03 -2.04 10.49
C LEU A 119 -1.04 -1.51 9.44
N SER A 120 -0.58 -0.27 9.62
CA SER A 120 0.60 0.24 8.88
C SER A 120 1.87 -0.51 9.32
N PHE A 121 2.93 -0.44 8.51
CA PHE A 121 4.22 -1.07 8.81
C PHE A 121 4.78 -0.58 10.15
N ALA A 122 4.64 0.71 10.44
CA ALA A 122 5.13 1.31 11.67
C ALA A 122 4.31 0.89 12.90
N GLU A 123 2.98 0.81 12.77
CA GLU A 123 2.08 0.29 13.82
C GLU A 123 2.32 -1.20 14.10
N THR A 124 2.54 -1.98 13.03
CA THR A 124 2.90 -3.40 13.16
C THR A 124 4.20 -3.54 13.93
N THR A 125 5.21 -2.74 13.57
CA THR A 125 6.51 -2.75 14.22
C THR A 125 6.39 -2.40 15.71
N GLU A 126 5.64 -1.34 16.06
CA GLU A 126 5.38 -0.97 17.45
C GLU A 126 4.77 -2.13 18.24
N LYS A 127 3.74 -2.78 17.70
CA LYS A 127 3.02 -3.89 18.35
C LYS A 127 3.87 -5.14 18.52
N VAL A 128 4.75 -5.43 17.56
CA VAL A 128 5.74 -6.51 17.67
C VAL A 128 6.71 -6.23 18.81
N PHE A 129 7.24 -5.01 18.89
CA PHE A 129 8.17 -4.62 19.96
C PHE A 129 7.48 -4.54 21.33
N GLU A 130 6.20 -4.17 21.39
CA GLU A 130 5.41 -4.21 22.63
C GLU A 130 5.17 -5.63 23.16
N SER A 131 5.01 -6.59 22.24
CA SER A 131 4.82 -8.02 22.56
C SER A 131 6.15 -8.74 22.88
N GLY A 132 7.29 -8.08 22.64
CA GLY A 132 8.63 -8.62 22.87
C GLY A 132 9.10 -8.54 24.33
N PRO A 133 10.35 -9.00 24.61
CA PRO A 133 10.94 -8.98 25.94
C PRO A 133 11.04 -7.56 26.53
N LYS A 134 10.96 -7.43 27.86
CA LYS A 134 10.78 -6.17 28.59
C LYS A 134 11.76 -5.04 28.22
N CYS A 135 12.99 -5.37 27.81
CA CYS A 135 14.01 -4.39 27.42
C CYS A 135 13.70 -3.72 26.05
N LEU A 136 13.08 -4.46 25.13
CA LEU A 136 12.73 -3.98 23.79
C LEU A 136 11.42 -3.19 23.79
N ARG A 137 10.58 -3.35 24.82
CA ARG A 137 9.29 -2.65 24.94
C ARG A 137 9.43 -1.14 25.08
N SER A 138 10.48 -0.63 25.74
CA SER A 138 10.76 0.82 25.76
C SER A 138 11.23 1.38 24.42
N TRP A 139 11.73 0.52 23.53
CA TRP A 139 12.18 0.91 22.19
C TRP A 139 11.06 0.90 21.15
N SER A 140 9.84 0.48 21.49
CA SER A 140 8.72 0.36 20.54
C SER A 140 8.40 1.69 19.84
N VAL A 141 8.32 2.78 20.62
CA VAL A 141 8.02 4.13 20.11
C VAL A 141 9.14 4.65 19.21
N PHE A 142 10.39 4.38 19.58
CA PHE A 142 11.55 4.76 18.76
C PHE A 142 11.56 3.98 17.43
N ALA A 143 11.33 2.67 17.48
CA ALA A 143 11.27 1.81 16.30
C ALA A 143 10.17 2.25 15.33
N LYS A 144 8.98 2.58 15.84
CA LYS A 144 7.89 3.15 15.05
C LYS A 144 8.32 4.43 14.34
N ARG A 145 8.89 5.38 15.08
CA ARG A 145 9.32 6.67 14.51
C ARG A 145 10.42 6.49 13.46
N PHE A 146 11.33 5.54 13.68
CA PHE A 146 12.36 5.20 12.73
C PHE A 146 11.78 4.60 11.43
N VAL A 147 10.83 3.67 11.54
CA VAL A 147 10.18 3.07 10.36
C VAL A 147 9.37 4.10 9.58
N ASP A 148 8.55 4.92 10.25
CA ASP A 148 7.81 6.00 9.57
C ASP A 148 8.75 7.00 8.90
N GLY A 149 9.86 7.36 9.56
CA GLY A 149 10.88 8.23 8.97
C GLY A 149 11.58 7.60 7.77
N GLY A 150 11.92 6.31 7.84
CA GLY A 150 12.52 5.55 6.74
C GLY A 150 11.58 5.39 5.55
N LEU A 151 10.29 5.14 5.80
CA LEU A 151 9.28 5.11 4.75
C LEU A 151 9.17 6.48 4.07
N MET A 152 9.10 7.57 4.84
CA MET A 152 9.03 8.93 4.30
C MET A 152 10.26 9.26 3.44
N ALA A 153 11.47 8.92 3.91
CA ALA A 153 12.69 9.12 3.15
C ALA A 153 12.70 8.30 1.84
N THR A 154 12.18 7.07 1.87
CA THR A 154 12.07 6.20 0.69
C THR A 154 11.10 6.78 -0.34
N TYR A 155 9.94 7.29 0.10
CA TYR A 155 8.98 7.96 -0.78
C TYR A 155 9.53 9.25 -1.37
N PHE A 156 10.26 10.04 -0.58
CA PHE A 156 10.93 11.24 -1.07
C PHE A 156 11.99 10.90 -2.13
N ALA A 157 12.84 9.90 -1.87
CA ALA A 157 13.84 9.44 -2.84
C ALA A 157 13.20 8.95 -4.14
N ALA A 158 12.11 8.17 -4.04
CA ALA A 158 11.36 7.73 -5.21
C ALA A 158 10.77 8.92 -5.99
N ALA A 159 10.21 9.92 -5.31
CA ALA A 159 9.66 11.12 -5.94
C ALA A 159 10.74 11.94 -6.66
N CYS A 160 11.92 12.11 -6.04
CA CYS A 160 13.04 12.81 -6.66
C CYS A 160 13.47 12.15 -7.98
N VAL A 161 13.72 10.84 -7.96
CA VAL A 161 14.16 10.15 -9.17
C VAL A 161 13.05 10.08 -10.22
N TYR A 162 11.78 9.99 -9.80
CA TYR A 162 10.64 10.06 -10.70
C TYR A 162 10.57 11.41 -11.45
N MET A 163 10.76 12.53 -10.75
CA MET A 163 10.78 13.86 -11.37
C MET A 163 11.96 14.03 -12.34
N VAL A 164 13.15 13.53 -11.98
CA VAL A 164 14.31 13.53 -12.88
C VAL A 164 14.03 12.71 -14.13
N PHE A 165 13.49 11.50 -13.98
CA PHE A 165 13.18 10.63 -15.10
C PHE A 165 12.15 11.23 -16.07
N ILE A 166 11.10 11.86 -15.53
CA ILE A 166 10.12 12.59 -16.34
C ILE A 166 10.79 13.74 -17.10
N ALA A 167 11.61 14.54 -16.42
CA ALA A 167 12.30 15.67 -17.05
C ALA A 167 13.21 15.21 -18.19
N THR A 168 13.99 14.14 -17.99
CA THR A 168 14.84 13.55 -19.06
C THR A 168 14.00 13.04 -20.21
N SER A 169 12.90 12.34 -19.92
CA SER A 169 12.00 11.83 -20.97
C SER A 169 11.41 12.97 -21.82
N PHE A 170 10.98 14.07 -21.20
CA PHE A 170 10.49 15.24 -21.93
C PHE A 170 11.59 15.91 -22.74
N HIS A 171 12.79 16.05 -22.17
CA HIS A 171 13.93 16.62 -22.87
C HIS A 171 14.26 15.80 -24.12
N ASP A 172 14.33 14.48 -24.02
CA ASP A 172 14.63 13.59 -25.15
C ASP A 172 13.56 13.69 -26.26
N VAL A 173 12.28 13.79 -25.89
CA VAL A 173 11.18 13.94 -26.86
C VAL A 173 11.23 15.29 -27.57
N ILE A 174 11.45 16.39 -26.83
CA ILE A 174 11.51 17.75 -27.40
C ILE A 174 12.74 17.88 -28.30
N ASN A 175 13.88 17.34 -27.88
CA ASN A 175 15.12 17.37 -28.64
C ASN A 175 15.00 16.54 -29.93
N TYR A 176 14.30 15.40 -29.87
CA TYR A 176 14.00 14.58 -31.03
C TYR A 176 13.11 15.28 -32.05
N ASP A 177 12.06 15.99 -31.61
CA ASP A 177 11.11 16.68 -32.51
C ASP A 177 11.69 17.99 -33.10
N THR A 178 12.49 18.72 -32.32
CA THR A 178 13.04 20.03 -32.72
C THR A 178 14.38 19.92 -33.47
N GLY A 179 15.01 18.74 -33.49
CA GLY A 179 16.27 18.50 -34.21
C GLY A 179 17.48 19.30 -33.71
N LEU A 180 17.36 19.96 -32.56
CA LEU A 180 18.49 20.56 -31.85
C LEU A 180 19.29 19.41 -31.20
N LYS A 181 20.60 19.56 -31.14
CA LYS A 181 21.53 18.54 -30.63
C LYS A 181 22.21 19.06 -29.39
#